data_AF-A0A8T4XBL3-F1
#
_entry.id   AF-A0A8T4XBL3-F1
#
_cell.length_a   1.000
_cell.length_b   1.000
_cell.length_c   1.000
_cell.angle_alpha   90.00
_cell.angle_beta   90.00
_cell.angle_gamma   90.00
#
_symmetry.space_group_name_H-M   'P 1'
#
loop_
_entity.id
_entity.type
_entity.pdbx_description
1 polymer ?
#
loop_
_entity_poly.entity_id
_entity_poly.type
_entity_poly.pdbx_seq_one_letter_code
_entity_poly.pdbx_strand_id
1 'polypeptide(L)'
;MLAPEVKIIPEPRRIHVDRLLRILTVSLAYLHALAGIIIMAERRIKKEILRKIVEISAAVILTILLLSSLIIEIMVLDISHRYQWGRRT
;
A
#
# COMPACT_ATOMS: atom_id res chain seq x y z
N MET A 1 -16.98 17.18 24.27
CA MET A 1 -15.92 16.60 25.12
C MET A 1 -15.35 15.40 24.37
N LEU A 2 -14.12 15.48 23.89
CA LEU A 2 -13.41 14.36 23.25
C LEU A 2 -13.04 13.35 24.33
N ALA A 3 -13.36 12.07 24.11
CA ALA A 3 -13.07 11.00 25.07
C ALA A 3 -11.56 10.99 25.40
N PRO A 4 -11.17 11.07 26.69
CA PRO A 4 -9.78 11.25 27.12
C PRO A 4 -8.84 10.06 26.83
N GLU A 5 -9.34 8.98 26.24
CA GLU A 5 -8.59 7.76 25.97
C GLU A 5 -8.15 7.59 24.51
N VAL A 6 -8.53 8.51 23.63
CA VAL A 6 -8.11 8.46 22.21
C VAL A 6 -6.68 8.99 22.10
N LYS A 7 -5.70 8.10 22.21
CA LYS A 7 -4.30 8.39 21.81
C LYS A 7 -4.27 8.72 20.32
N ILE A 8 -4.12 10.00 20.01
CA ILE A 8 -4.12 10.56 18.64
C ILE A 8 -2.93 10.03 17.80
N ILE A 9 -1.84 9.63 18.44
CA ILE A 9 -0.65 9.09 17.78
C ILE A 9 -0.59 7.58 18.06
N PRO A 10 -0.88 6.72 17.07
CA PRO A 10 -0.73 5.29 17.23
C PRO A 10 0.76 4.95 17.41
N GLU A 11 1.07 4.14 18.42
CA GLU A 11 2.42 3.58 18.60
C GLU A 11 2.85 2.86 17.30
N PRO A 12 4.09 3.05 16.80
CA PRO A 12 4.53 2.51 15.50
C PRO A 12 4.32 0.99 15.36
N ARG A 13 4.41 0.29 16.49
CA ARG A 13 4.14 -1.15 16.59
C ARG A 13 2.70 -1.50 16.23
N ARG A 14 1.73 -0.63 16.54
CA ARG A 14 0.31 -0.81 16.19
C ARG A 14 0.03 -0.53 14.72
N ILE A 15 0.82 0.29 14.04
CA ILE A 15 0.70 0.51 12.59
C ILE A 15 0.97 -0.78 11.80
N HIS A 16 1.88 -1.62 12.31
CA HIS A 16 2.14 -2.95 11.76
C HIS A 16 1.11 -4.01 12.18
N VAL A 17 0.22 -3.70 13.11
CA VAL A 17 -0.82 -4.65 13.58
C VAL A 17 -2.18 -4.29 12.97
N ASP A 18 -2.43 -3.00 12.73
CA ASP A 18 -3.69 -2.51 12.19
C ASP A 18 -3.73 -2.61 10.66
N ARG A 19 -4.62 -3.49 10.18
CA ARG A 19 -4.81 -3.82 8.78
C ARG A 19 -5.25 -2.63 7.94
N LEU A 20 -6.16 -1.80 8.48
CA LEU A 20 -6.66 -0.62 7.76
C LEU A 20 -5.53 0.38 7.54
N LEU A 21 -4.72 0.59 8.58
CA LEU A 21 -3.61 1.51 8.51
C LEU A 21 -2.51 1.02 7.56
N ARG A 22 -2.26 -0.29 7.50
CA ARG A 22 -1.33 -0.88 6.53
C ARG A 22 -1.81 -0.70 5.08
N ILE A 23 -3.08 -1.00 4.79
CA ILE A 23 -3.66 -0.81 3.46
C ILE A 23 -3.56 0.67 3.04
N LEU A 24 -3.96 1.59 3.92
CA LEU A 24 -3.84 3.02 3.69
C LEU A 24 -2.40 3.45 3.41
N THR A 25 -1.43 2.93 4.18
CA THR A 25 -0.01 3.25 4.01
C THR A 25 0.52 2.76 2.66
N VAL A 26 0.17 1.53 2.26
CA VAL A 26 0.58 0.96 0.96
C VAL A 26 -0.07 1.72 -0.20
N SER A 27 -1.36 2.05 -0.12
CA SER A 27 -2.04 2.85 -1.14
C SER A 27 -1.43 4.26 -1.26
N LEU A 28 -1.11 4.90 -0.13
CA LEU A 28 -0.47 6.21 -0.13
C LEU A 28 0.94 6.15 -0.73
N ALA A 29 1.72 5.13 -0.38
CA ALA A 29 3.05 4.90 -0.94
C ALA A 29 2.98 4.67 -2.46
N TYR A 30 1.98 3.92 -2.94
CA TYR A 30 1.73 3.71 -4.37
C TYR A 30 1.46 5.04 -5.09
N LEU A 31 0.52 5.85 -4.58
CA LEU A 31 0.19 7.15 -5.16
C LEU A 31 1.40 8.09 -5.16
N HIS A 32 2.16 8.10 -4.07
CA HIS A 32 3.36 8.92 -3.94
C HIS A 32 4.44 8.51 -4.96
N ALA A 33 4.71 7.21 -5.11
CA ALA A 33 5.67 6.70 -6.08
C ALA A 33 5.24 7.04 -7.52
N LEU A 34 3.96 6.87 -7.85
CA LEU A 34 3.44 7.18 -9.18
C LEU A 34 3.59 8.67 -9.51
N ALA A 35 3.19 9.56 -8.58
CA ALA A 35 3.35 11.00 -8.74
C ALA A 35 4.82 11.41 -8.88
N GLY A 36 5.71 10.82 -8.08
CA GLY A 36 7.15 11.05 -8.17
C GLY A 36 7.72 10.69 -9.54
N ILE A 37 7.32 9.52 -10.09
CA ILE A 37 7.77 9.08 -11.41
C ILE A 37 7.26 10.01 -12.51
N ILE A 38 5.99 10.42 -12.47
CA ILE A 38 5.42 11.35 -13.45
C ILE A 38 6.20 12.67 -13.45
N ILE A 39 6.40 13.27 -12.28
CA ILE A 39 7.16 14.54 -12.15
C ILE A 39 8.61 14.38 -12.64
N MET A 40 9.26 13.26 -12.32
CA MET A 40 10.63 13.01 -12.79
C MET A 40 10.69 12.80 -14.31
N ALA A 41 9.74 12.07 -14.88
CA ALA A 41 9.63 11.80 -16.30
C ALA A 41 9.38 13.10 -17.08
N GLU A 42 8.46 13.96 -16.61
CA GLU A 42 8.21 15.27 -17.17
C GLU A 42 9.46 16.17 -17.17
N ARG A 43 10.24 16.15 -16.09
CA ARG A 43 11.45 16.99 -15.97
C ARG A 43 12.62 16.52 -16.82
N ARG A 44 12.75 15.20 -17.07
CA ARG A 44 13.94 14.63 -17.71
C ARG A 44 13.72 14.14 -19.14
N ILE A 45 12.50 13.79 -19.53
CA ILE A 45 12.22 13.18 -20.83
C ILE A 45 11.45 14.17 -21.72
N LYS A 46 12.18 14.79 -22.66
CA LYS A 46 11.60 15.76 -23.61
C LYS A 46 10.72 15.12 -24.69
N LYS A 47 10.99 13.87 -25.05
CA LYS A 47 10.24 13.14 -26.08
C LYS A 47 8.96 12.57 -25.48
N GLU A 48 7.80 13.05 -25.92
CA GLU A 48 6.49 12.65 -25.37
C GLU A 48 6.27 11.13 -25.43
N ILE A 49 6.62 10.48 -26.54
CA ILE A 49 6.45 9.03 -26.71
C ILE A 49 7.27 8.27 -25.66
N LEU A 50 8.52 8.65 -25.45
CA LEU A 50 9.40 7.99 -24.49
C LEU A 50 8.91 8.21 -23.05
N ARG A 51 8.40 9.41 -22.75
CA ARG A 51 7.79 9.73 -21.46
C ARG A 51 6.58 8.83 -21.19
N LYS A 52 5.65 8.72 -22.15
CA LYS A 52 4.46 7.86 -22.02
C LYS A 52 4.83 6.39 -21.80
N ILE A 53 5.84 5.88 -22.51
CA ILE A 53 6.34 4.51 -22.31
C ILE A 53 6.84 4.32 -20.88
N VAL A 54 7.63 5.26 -20.34
CA VAL A 54 8.13 5.21 -18.96
C VAL A 54 7.00 5.29 -17.95
N GLU A 55 6.05 6.22 -18.12
CA GLU A 55 4.90 6.36 -17.22
C GLU A 55 4.03 5.09 -17.19
N ILE A 56 3.71 4.52 -18.36
CA ILE A 56 2.90 3.30 -18.47
C ILE A 56 3.64 2.12 -17.85
N SER A 57 4.90 1.90 -18.21
CA SER A 57 5.70 0.79 -17.66
C SER A 57 5.84 0.88 -16.15
N ALA A 58 6.09 2.08 -15.61
CA ALA A 58 6.15 2.31 -14.18
C ALA A 58 4.80 2.05 -13.50
N ALA A 59 3.69 2.54 -14.07
CA ALA A 59 2.35 2.30 -13.55
C ALA A 59 2.01 0.80 -13.50
N VAL A 60 2.37 0.04 -14.54
CA VAL A 60 2.17 -1.41 -14.59
C VAL A 60 2.98 -2.10 -13.47
N ILE A 61 4.28 -1.79 -13.35
CA ILE A 61 5.15 -2.40 -12.33
C ILE A 61 4.64 -2.08 -10.92
N LEU A 62 4.33 -0.81 -10.65
CA LEU A 62 3.81 -0.39 -9.35
C LEU A 62 2.47 -1.06 -9.02
N THR A 63 1.62 -1.26 -10.03
CA THR A 63 0.32 -1.92 -9.85
C THR A 63 0.49 -3.41 -9.52
N ILE A 64 1.43 -4.08 -10.19
CA ILE A 64 1.78 -5.48 -9.87
C ILE A 64 2.28 -5.59 -8.42
N LEU A 65 3.13 -4.67 -7.97
CA LEU A 65 3.62 -4.63 -6.59
C LEU A 65 2.51 -4.35 -5.56
N LEU A 66 1.58 -3.45 -5.89
CA LEU A 66 0.42 -3.18 -5.04
C LEU A 66 -0.46 -4.42 -4.90
N LEU A 67 -0.79 -5.07 -6.02
CA LEU A 67 -1.62 -6.27 -6.04
C LEU A 67 -0.97 -7.43 -5.28
N SER A 68 0.33 -7.66 -5.45
CA SER A 68 1.04 -8.72 -4.73
C SER A 68 1.00 -8.49 -3.22
N SER A 69 1.20 -7.24 -2.76
CA SER A 69 1.09 -6.88 -1.35
C SER A 69 -0.32 -7.12 -0.80
N LEU A 70 -1.37 -6.73 -1.55
CA LEU A 70 -2.76 -6.96 -1.16
C LEU A 70 -3.13 -8.45 -1.11
N ILE A 71 -2.66 -9.25 -2.06
CA ILE A 71 -2.87 -10.71 -2.08
C ILE A 71 -2.25 -11.36 -0.84
N ILE A 72 -1.02 -11.00 -0.48
CA ILE A 72 -0.37 -11.50 0.73
C ILE A 72 -1.20 -11.17 1.97
N GLU A 73 -1.70 -9.94 2.08
CA GLU A 73 -2.55 -9.54 3.23
C GLU A 73 -3.85 -10.35 3.30
N ILE A 74 -4.45 -10.71 2.16
CA ILE A 74 -5.64 -11.58 2.09
C ILE A 74 -5.30 -13.03 2.47
N MET A 75 -4.18 -13.58 1.98
CA MET A 75 -3.76 -14.94 2.32
C MET A 75 -3.44 -15.08 3.81
N VAL A 76 -2.76 -14.10 4.40
CA VAL A 76 -2.49 -14.07 5.84
C VAL A 76 -3.78 -14.02 6.66
N LEU A 77 -4.80 -13.29 6.18
CA LEU A 77 -6.12 -13.25 6.82
C LEU A 77 -6.77 -14.63 6.82
N ASP A 78 -6.80 -15.28 5.67
CA ASP A 78 -7.44 -16.58 5.49
C ASP A 78 -6.78 -17.65 6.37
N ILE A 79 -5.45 -17.67 6.43
CA ILE A 79 -4.68 -18.55 7.32
C ILE A 79 -5.03 -18.27 8.79
N SER A 80 -5.02 -17.00 9.20
CA SER A 80 -5.33 -16.61 10.59
C SER A 80 -6.74 -17.03 11.01
N HIS A 81 -7.70 -16.90 10.09
CA HIS A 81 -9.08 -17.33 10.32
C HIS A 81 -9.12 -18.86 10.51
N ARG A 82 -8.55 -19.66 9.59
CA ARG A 82 -8.51 -21.14 9.71
C ARG A 82 -7.90 -21.61 11.04
N TYR A 83 -6.81 -20.98 11.48
CA TYR A 83 -6.16 -21.33 12.75
C TYR A 83 -7.00 -21.02 14.01
N GLN A 84 -7.91 -20.05 13.96
CA GLN A 84 -8.82 -19.77 15.09
C GLN A 84 -9.94 -20.80 15.20
N TRP A 85 -10.43 -21.33 14.07
CA TRP A 85 -11.48 -22.36 14.06
C TRP A 85 -10.93 -23.74 14.44
N GLY A 86 -9.72 -24.09 13.99
CA GLY A 86 -9.08 -25.38 14.34
C GLY A 86 -8.64 -25.53 15.81
N ARG A 87 -8.67 -24.46 16.61
CA ARG A 87 -8.43 -24.51 18.07
C ARG A 87 -9.71 -24.62 18.90
N ARG A 88 -10.89 -24.51 18.27
CA ARG A 88 -12.20 -24.60 18.96
C ARG A 88 -12.82 -26.01 18.87
N THR A 89 -12.18 -26.93 18.16
CA THR A 89 -12.50 -28.36 18.09
C THR A 89 -11.46 -29.15 18.84
#